data_AF-A0A2T1C928-F1
#
_entry.id   AF-A0A2T1C928-F1
#
_cell.length_a   1.000
_cell.length_b   1.000
_cell.length_c   1.000
_cell.angle_alpha   90.00
_cell.angle_beta   90.00
_cell.angle_gamma   90.00
#
_symmetry.space_group_name_H-M   'P 1'
#
loop_
_entity.id
_entity.type
_entity.pdbx_description
1 polymer ?
#
loop_
_entity_poly.entity_id
_entity_poly.type
_entity_poly.pdbx_seq_one_letter_code
_entity_poly.pdbx_strand_id
1 'polypeptide(L)'
;MIYKFEFRTYQRKFKRPLQTSHGLWDIREGIILRLNDENGLISWGEIAPLSLFGSENFDQALDFCHHLPANISSEMIFAISSELPACQFGFESALSNETNSPSPAPPWQGGEKKLSQYSGLLPAGETALSALQMLWLQGFRTFKWKIGVAAIG
;
A
#
# COMPACT_ATOMS: atom_id res chain seq x y z
N MET A 1 25.77 0.13 -3.45
CA MET A 1 25.52 1.46 -4.08
C MET A 1 25.07 2.42 -3.00
N ILE A 2 25.37 3.73 -3.12
CA ILE A 2 24.94 4.74 -2.15
C ILE A 2 23.81 5.58 -2.75
N TYR A 3 22.78 5.86 -1.96
CA TYR A 3 21.62 6.65 -2.35
C TYR A 3 21.44 7.83 -1.42
N LYS A 4 21.18 9.01 -2.00
CA LYS A 4 20.67 10.14 -1.23
C LYS A 4 19.20 9.88 -0.89
N PHE A 5 18.90 9.81 0.41
CA PHE A 5 17.59 9.51 0.96
C PHE A 5 16.86 10.78 1.40
N GLU A 6 15.62 10.92 0.96
CA GLU A 6 14.69 11.97 1.37
C GLU A 6 13.30 11.34 1.58
N PHE A 7 12.49 11.88 2.49
CA PHE A 7 11.12 11.38 2.70
C PHE A 7 10.15 12.50 3.07
N ARG A 8 8.86 12.23 2.88
CA ARG A 8 7.75 13.10 3.31
C ARG A 8 6.60 12.26 3.83
N THR A 9 6.00 12.70 4.93
CA THR A 9 4.75 12.12 5.43
C THR A 9 3.56 12.58 4.60
N TYR A 10 2.49 11.79 4.59
CA TYR A 10 1.22 12.17 4.02
C TYR A 10 0.07 11.73 4.91
N GLN A 11 -1.05 12.45 4.80
CA GLN A 11 -2.35 12.04 5.31
C GLN A 11 -3.38 12.17 4.19
N ARG A 12 -4.07 11.10 3.85
CA ARG A 12 -5.02 11.03 2.75
C ARG A 12 -6.38 10.59 3.24
N LYS A 13 -7.37 11.48 3.13
CA LYS A 13 -8.75 11.15 3.45
C LYS A 13 -9.32 10.11 2.48
N PHE A 14 -9.98 9.07 3.01
CA PHE A 14 -10.72 8.13 2.19
C PHE A 14 -11.94 8.81 1.55
N LYS A 15 -12.27 8.44 0.31
CA LYS A 15 -13.49 8.94 -0.37
C LYS A 15 -14.76 8.59 0.41
N ARG A 16 -14.76 7.44 1.06
CA ARG A 16 -15.79 6.98 2.00
C ARG A 16 -15.05 6.34 3.18
N PRO A 17 -15.37 6.71 4.43
CA PRO A 17 -14.78 6.06 5.58
C PRO A 17 -15.01 4.54 5.56
N LEU A 18 -14.03 3.79 6.04
CA LEU A 18 -14.11 2.33 6.14
C LEU A 18 -14.43 1.93 7.58
N GLN A 19 -15.61 1.34 7.80
CA GLN A 19 -15.97 0.77 9.09
C GLN A 19 -15.47 -0.69 9.20
N THR A 20 -14.65 -0.96 10.20
CA THR A 20 -14.15 -2.28 10.55
C THR A 20 -14.67 -2.71 11.94
N SER A 21 -14.41 -3.95 12.34
CA SER A 21 -14.62 -4.42 13.72
C SER A 21 -13.76 -3.66 14.75
N HIS A 22 -12.69 -3.02 14.29
CA HIS A 22 -11.74 -2.29 15.12
C HIS A 22 -11.95 -0.77 15.08
N GLY A 23 -13.05 -0.31 14.48
CA GLY A 23 -13.41 1.10 14.42
C GLY A 23 -13.45 1.68 13.01
N LEU A 24 -13.57 3.00 12.97
CA LEU A 24 -13.74 3.80 11.76
C LEU A 24 -12.38 4.26 11.24
N TRP A 25 -12.15 4.10 9.94
CA TRP A 25 -10.98 4.62 9.26
C TRP A 25 -11.41 5.71 8.28
N ASP A 26 -11.00 6.95 8.52
CA ASP A 26 -11.32 8.10 7.68
C ASP A 26 -10.09 8.64 6.93
N ILE A 27 -8.89 8.42 7.49
CA ILE A 27 -7.61 8.88 6.98
C ILE A 27 -6.66 7.69 6.82
N ARG A 28 -5.88 7.73 5.74
CA ARG A 28 -4.72 6.88 5.52
C ARG A 28 -3.45 7.70 5.70
N GLU A 29 -2.58 7.27 6.60
CA GLU A 29 -1.28 7.89 6.83
C GLU A 29 -0.17 7.05 6.23
N GLY A 30 0.93 7.68 5.84
CA GLY A 30 2.11 6.99 5.33
C GLY A 30 3.23 7.94 4.99
N ILE A 31 4.29 7.40 4.43
CA ILE A 31 5.52 8.10 4.08
C ILE A 31 5.85 7.76 2.63
N ILE A 32 6.12 8.80 1.83
CA ILE A 32 6.73 8.66 0.51
C ILE A 32 8.22 8.90 0.67
N LEU A 33 9.03 7.93 0.27
CA LEU A 33 10.48 8.07 0.24
C LEU A 33 10.99 8.21 -1.20
N ARG A 34 12.12 8.88 -1.31
CA ARG A 34 12.85 9.15 -2.54
C ARG A 34 14.30 8.71 -2.35
N LEU A 35 14.80 7.88 -3.26
CA LEU A 35 16.20 7.54 -3.37
C LEU A 35 16.75 8.15 -4.64
N ASN A 36 17.92 8.77 -4.56
CA ASN A 36 18.66 9.25 -5.71
C ASN A 36 20.02 8.58 -5.74
N ASP A 37 20.29 7.82 -6.79
CA ASP A 37 21.55 7.10 -6.95
C ASP A 37 22.70 8.04 -7.34
N GLU A 38 23.90 7.48 -7.48
CA GLU A 38 25.09 8.22 -7.90
C GLU A 38 25.06 8.69 -9.37
N ASN A 39 24.22 8.07 -10.20
CA ASN A 39 24.00 8.45 -11.60
C ASN A 39 22.91 9.52 -11.77
N GLY A 40 22.26 9.95 -10.68
CA GLY A 40 21.16 10.91 -10.68
C GLY A 40 19.78 10.29 -10.97
N LEU A 41 19.67 8.97 -11.03
CA LEU A 41 18.42 8.25 -11.18
C LEU A 41 17.61 8.33 -9.89
N ILE A 42 16.33 8.69 -10.03
CA ILE A 42 15.41 8.84 -8.90
C ILE A 42 14.45 7.66 -8.86
N SER A 43 14.35 7.01 -7.71
CA SER A 43 13.34 6.00 -7.42
C SER A 43 12.50 6.38 -6.19
N TRP A 44 11.34 5.74 -6.08
CA TRP A 44 10.33 6.06 -5.08
C TRP A 44 9.85 4.80 -4.38
N GLY A 45 9.54 4.96 -3.09
CA GLY A 45 8.94 3.93 -2.26
C GLY A 45 7.82 4.51 -1.41
N GLU A 46 6.94 3.63 -0.92
CA GLU A 46 5.88 3.98 0.01
C GLU A 46 5.98 3.11 1.26
N ILE A 47 6.02 3.75 2.41
CA ILE A 47 5.92 3.10 3.72
C ILE A 47 4.55 3.47 4.28
N ALA A 48 3.67 2.47 4.37
CA ALA A 48 2.32 2.69 4.84
C ALA A 48 1.95 1.55 5.80
N PRO A 49 2.38 1.60 7.07
CA PRO A 49 2.04 0.59 8.06
C PRO A 49 0.54 0.58 8.32
N LEU A 50 0.00 -0.57 8.69
CA LEU A 50 -1.37 -0.70 9.17
C LEU A 50 -1.30 -1.23 10.59
N SER A 51 -1.40 -0.37 11.60
CA SER A 51 -1.12 -0.73 13.00
C SER A 51 -1.97 -1.88 13.56
N LEU A 52 -3.11 -2.17 12.94
CA LEU A 52 -3.98 -3.30 13.29
C LEU A 52 -3.59 -4.62 12.58
N PHE A 53 -2.60 -4.60 11.71
CA PHE A 53 -2.15 -5.70 10.86
C PHE A 53 -0.61 -5.78 10.88
N GLY A 54 -0.06 -6.25 12.00
CA GLY A 54 1.38 -6.44 12.18
C GLY A 54 1.90 -5.78 13.45
N SER A 55 3.23 -5.72 13.57
CA SER A 55 3.92 -5.10 14.71
C SER A 55 4.29 -3.63 14.48
N GLU A 56 4.25 -3.14 13.23
CA GLU A 56 4.67 -1.81 12.85
C GLU A 56 3.51 -0.80 12.77
N ASN A 57 3.71 0.36 13.39
CA ASN A 57 2.82 1.52 13.30
C ASN A 57 3.51 2.71 12.60
N PHE A 58 2.73 3.76 12.33
CA PHE A 58 3.22 4.95 11.63
C PHE A 58 4.35 5.66 12.37
N ASP A 59 4.25 5.81 13.70
CA ASP A 59 5.26 6.52 14.49
C ASP A 59 6.59 5.77 14.48
N GLN A 60 6.57 4.43 14.60
CA GLN A 60 7.78 3.60 14.48
C GLN A 60 8.44 3.74 13.10
N ALA A 61 7.65 3.74 12.03
CA ALA A 61 8.16 3.95 10.68
C ALA A 61 8.76 5.35 10.48
N LEU A 62 8.11 6.37 11.06
CA LEU A 62 8.57 7.75 11.00
C LEU A 62 9.87 7.93 11.79
N ASP A 63 9.92 7.40 13.01
CA ASP A 63 11.12 7.39 13.84
C ASP A 63 12.26 6.68 13.12
N PHE A 64 12.01 5.53 12.50
CA PHE A 64 13.00 4.83 11.70
C PHE A 64 13.56 5.72 10.58
N CYS A 65 12.70 6.38 9.80
CA CYS A 65 13.13 7.30 8.76
C CYS A 65 13.95 8.50 9.29
N HIS A 66 13.61 9.04 10.47
CA HIS A 66 14.37 10.13 11.08
C HIS A 66 15.77 9.72 11.56
N HIS A 67 15.97 8.45 11.94
CA HIS A 67 17.27 7.94 12.39
C HIS A 67 18.20 7.52 11.25
N LEU A 68 17.70 7.42 10.02
CA LEU A 68 18.55 7.12 8.88
C LEU A 68 19.43 8.32 8.49
N PRO A 69 20.68 8.09 8.08
CA PRO A 69 21.52 9.14 7.53
C PRO A 69 20.99 9.62 6.17
N ALA A 70 21.41 10.81 5.76
CA ALA A 70 21.03 11.39 4.47
C ALA A 70 21.52 10.56 3.25
N ASN A 71 22.55 9.75 3.44
CA ASN A 71 23.05 8.81 2.43
C ASN A 71 23.00 7.41 3.00
N ILE A 72 22.28 6.50 2.34
CA ILE A 72 22.11 5.10 2.75
C ILE A 72 22.63 4.15 1.69
N SER A 73 23.02 2.94 2.08
CA SER A 73 23.46 1.91 1.14
C SER A 73 22.41 0.81 0.93
N SER A 74 22.55 0.03 -0.13
CA SER A 74 21.72 -1.17 -0.37
C SER A 74 21.81 -2.14 0.82
N GLU A 75 22.99 -2.30 1.41
CA GLU A 75 23.21 -3.17 2.57
C GLU A 75 22.44 -2.67 3.81
N MET A 76 22.37 -1.34 4.01
CA MET A 76 21.54 -0.76 5.07
C MET A 76 20.05 -1.04 4.84
N ILE A 77 19.58 -0.99 3.59
CA ILE A 77 18.20 -1.29 3.21
C ILE A 77 17.88 -2.77 3.47
N PHE A 78 18.74 -3.69 3.05
CA PHE A 78 18.54 -5.13 3.31
C PHE A 78 18.72 -5.52 4.79
N ALA A 79 19.31 -4.64 5.61
CA ALA A 79 19.46 -4.83 7.05
C ALA A 79 18.29 -4.24 7.87
N ILE A 80 17.27 -3.66 7.23
CA ILE A 80 16.08 -3.17 7.93
C ILE A 80 15.44 -4.35 8.69
N SER A 81 15.08 -4.10 9.96
CA SER A 81 14.52 -5.12 10.85
C SER A 81 13.21 -5.70 10.30
N SER A 82 13.01 -7.00 10.47
CA SER A 82 11.74 -7.69 10.15
C SER A 82 10.56 -7.21 11.01
N GLU A 83 10.82 -6.47 12.10
CA GLU A 83 9.79 -5.79 12.90
C GLU A 83 9.26 -4.51 12.23
N LEU A 84 9.88 -4.06 11.14
CA LEU A 84 9.45 -2.91 10.34
C LEU A 84 9.17 -3.34 8.88
N PRO A 85 8.23 -4.29 8.65
CA PRO A 85 7.98 -4.85 7.32
C PRO A 85 7.50 -3.84 6.27
N ALA A 86 6.77 -2.79 6.66
CA ALA A 86 6.37 -1.71 5.77
C ALA A 86 7.56 -0.80 5.42
N CYS A 87 8.48 -0.53 6.36
CA CYS A 87 9.77 0.07 6.01
C CYS A 87 10.53 -0.80 4.99
N GLN A 88 10.71 -2.10 5.27
CA GLN A 88 11.38 -3.02 4.34
C GLN A 88 10.75 -2.95 2.94
N PHE A 89 9.43 -3.10 2.86
CA PHE A 89 8.69 -3.01 1.60
C PHE A 89 8.93 -1.68 0.88
N GLY A 90 8.85 -0.55 1.58
CA GLY A 90 9.02 0.77 0.98
C GLY A 90 10.42 0.98 0.40
N PHE A 91 11.47 0.61 1.14
CA PHE A 91 12.85 0.78 0.68
C PHE A 91 13.23 -0.23 -0.42
N GLU A 92 12.88 -1.51 -0.28
CA GLU A 92 13.21 -2.53 -1.28
C GLU A 92 12.43 -2.33 -2.59
N SER A 93 11.18 -1.86 -2.52
CA SER A 93 10.42 -1.48 -3.71
C SER A 93 11.10 -0.34 -4.48
N ALA A 94 11.68 0.63 -3.76
CA ALA A 94 12.42 1.72 -4.40
C ALA A 94 13.71 1.23 -5.07
N LEU A 95 14.41 0.24 -4.50
CA LEU A 95 15.58 -0.40 -5.12
C LEU A 95 15.24 -1.23 -6.34
N SER A 96 14.09 -1.89 -6.38
CA SER A 96 13.68 -2.79 -7.48
C SER A 96 13.52 -2.09 -8.85
N ASN A 97 13.58 -0.76 -8.89
CA ASN A 97 13.59 0.03 -10.12
C ASN A 97 14.99 0.19 -10.74
N GLU A 98 16.04 -0.37 -10.14
CA GLU A 98 17.42 -0.32 -10.62
C GLU A 98 17.71 -1.41 -11.69
N THR A 99 18.03 -0.92 -12.89
CA THR A 99 18.86 -1.50 -13.99
C THR A 99 18.63 -2.91 -14.55
N ASN A 100 17.97 -3.87 -13.90
CA ASN A 100 17.66 -5.20 -14.48
C ASN A 100 16.18 -5.60 -14.42
N SER A 101 15.33 -4.76 -13.83
CA SER A 101 13.89 -4.93 -13.94
C SER A 101 13.45 -4.55 -15.36
N PRO A 102 12.50 -5.29 -15.98
CA PRO A 102 11.86 -4.82 -17.20
C PRO A 102 11.43 -3.37 -16.97
N SER A 103 11.71 -2.49 -17.95
CA SER A 103 11.40 -1.05 -17.86
C SER A 103 10.07 -0.88 -17.13
N PRO A 104 9.99 -0.02 -16.09
CA PRO A 104 8.77 0.16 -15.31
C PRO A 104 7.63 0.24 -16.30
N ALA A 105 6.67 -0.68 -16.17
CA ALA A 105 5.59 -0.81 -17.14
C ALA A 105 5.09 0.61 -17.42
N PRO A 106 5.04 1.04 -18.70
CA PRO A 106 4.71 2.42 -19.01
C PRO A 106 3.46 2.80 -18.21
N PRO A 107 3.40 4.02 -17.62
CA PRO A 107 2.28 4.44 -16.80
C PRO A 107 1.01 3.99 -17.49
N TRP A 108 0.19 3.19 -16.79
CA TRP A 108 -0.93 2.46 -17.39
C TRP A 108 -1.64 3.38 -18.39
N GLN A 109 -1.48 3.06 -19.69
CA GLN A 109 -1.83 3.99 -20.78
C GLN A 109 -3.35 4.09 -21.01
N GLY A 110 -4.16 3.67 -20.03
CA GLY A 110 -5.60 3.64 -20.15
C GLY A 110 -6.08 2.53 -21.08
N GLY A 111 -5.88 1.27 -20.71
CA GLY A 111 -6.65 0.18 -21.31
C GLY A 111 -8.08 0.17 -20.77
N GLU A 112 -9.03 -0.45 -21.48
CA GLU A 112 -10.33 -0.72 -20.85
C GLU A 112 -10.12 -1.58 -19.59
N LYS A 113 -10.60 -1.09 -18.45
CA LYS A 113 -10.55 -1.87 -17.21
C LYS A 113 -11.44 -3.09 -17.39
N LYS A 114 -10.83 -4.26 -17.62
CA LYS A 114 -11.54 -5.54 -17.59
C LYS A 114 -11.93 -5.84 -16.15
N LEU A 115 -13.13 -5.42 -15.76
CA LEU A 115 -13.65 -5.62 -14.40
C LEU A 115 -13.72 -7.10 -14.00
N SER A 116 -13.71 -8.01 -14.95
CA SER A 116 -13.59 -9.46 -14.74
C SER A 116 -12.28 -9.88 -14.05
N GLN A 117 -11.22 -9.05 -14.07
CA GLN A 117 -9.95 -9.33 -13.39
C GLN A 117 -9.93 -8.89 -11.93
N TYR A 118 -10.97 -8.18 -11.47
CA TYR A 118 -11.08 -7.66 -10.11
C TYR A 118 -12.18 -8.39 -9.34
N SER A 119 -12.04 -8.40 -8.01
CA SER A 119 -13.09 -8.90 -7.12
C SER A 119 -14.07 -7.79 -6.76
N GLY A 120 -15.36 -8.02 -7.01
CA GLY A 120 -16.45 -7.17 -6.52
C GLY A 120 -16.69 -7.42 -5.03
N LEU A 121 -16.70 -6.35 -4.21
CA LEU A 121 -16.93 -6.46 -2.77
C LEU A 121 -18.43 -6.39 -2.47
N LEU A 122 -18.98 -7.43 -1.85
CA LEU A 122 -20.38 -7.48 -1.43
C LEU A 122 -20.52 -7.09 0.05
N PRO A 123 -21.47 -6.20 0.39
CA PRO A 123 -21.75 -5.82 1.78
C PRO A 123 -22.29 -7.01 2.59
N ALA A 124 -22.37 -6.86 3.91
CA ALA A 124 -22.98 -7.87 4.77
C ALA A 124 -24.52 -7.88 4.64
N GLY A 125 -25.12 -9.03 4.93
CA GLY A 125 -26.58 -9.22 4.92
C GLY A 125 -27.21 -9.21 3.52
N GLU A 126 -28.54 -9.10 3.47
CA GLU A 126 -29.34 -9.25 2.26
C GLU A 126 -29.03 -8.21 1.17
N THR A 127 -28.50 -7.05 1.56
CA THR A 127 -28.05 -6.00 0.61
C THR A 127 -27.00 -6.50 -0.39
N ALA A 128 -26.31 -7.62 -0.07
CA ALA A 128 -25.39 -8.30 -0.97
C ALA A 128 -26.04 -8.77 -2.27
N LEU A 129 -27.32 -9.16 -2.24
CA LEU A 129 -28.02 -9.71 -3.41
C LEU A 129 -28.22 -8.63 -4.49
N SER A 130 -28.68 -7.44 -4.09
CA SER A 130 -28.82 -6.30 -5.00
C SER A 130 -27.45 -5.82 -5.50
N ALA A 131 -26.44 -5.78 -4.62
CA ALA A 131 -25.08 -5.39 -4.99
C ALA A 131 -24.44 -6.36 -6.00
N LEU A 132 -24.65 -7.67 -5.84
CA LEU A 132 -24.18 -8.70 -6.75
C LEU A 132 -24.72 -8.49 -8.16
N GLN A 133 -26.03 -8.25 -8.29
CA GLN A 133 -26.67 -8.04 -9.58
C GLN A 133 -26.10 -6.80 -10.30
N MET A 134 -25.92 -5.69 -9.56
CA MET A 134 -25.32 -4.46 -10.09
C MET A 134 -23.87 -4.67 -10.53
N LEU A 135 -23.04 -5.32 -9.72
CA LEU A 135 -21.63 -5.57 -10.05
C LEU A 135 -21.48 -6.56 -11.21
N TRP A 136 -22.36 -7.57 -11.31
CA TRP A 136 -22.37 -8.49 -12.44
C TRP A 136 -22.61 -7.77 -13.77
N LEU A 137 -23.59 -6.85 -13.80
CA LEU A 137 -23.90 -6.02 -14.97
C LEU A 137 -22.75 -5.06 -15.34
N GLN A 138 -21.98 -4.61 -14.34
CA GLN A 138 -20.76 -3.83 -14.57
C GLN A 138 -19.60 -4.68 -15.14
N GLY A 139 -19.70 -6.01 -15.13
CA GLY A 139 -18.69 -6.90 -15.71
C GLY A 139 -17.77 -7.60 -14.70
N PHE A 140 -18.02 -7.47 -13.40
CA PHE A 140 -17.32 -8.27 -12.39
C PHE A 140 -17.69 -9.75 -12.51
N ARG A 141 -16.73 -10.64 -12.23
CA ARG A 141 -16.92 -12.09 -12.29
C ARG A 141 -16.43 -12.85 -11.05
N THR A 142 -15.64 -12.21 -10.20
CA THR A 142 -15.24 -12.73 -8.88
C THR A 142 -15.84 -11.83 -7.80
N PHE A 143 -16.32 -12.41 -6.70
CA PHE A 143 -16.98 -11.67 -5.63
C PHE A 143 -16.44 -12.07 -4.25
N LYS A 144 -16.33 -11.09 -3.35
CA LYS A 144 -15.96 -11.31 -1.93
C LYS A 144 -17.08 -10.80 -1.04
N TRP A 145 -17.75 -11.71 -0.33
CA TRP A 145 -18.86 -11.38 0.56
C TRP A 145 -18.43 -11.22 2.01
N LYS A 146 -18.87 -10.13 2.66
CA LYS A 146 -18.64 -9.89 4.09
C LYS A 146 -19.66 -10.68 4.92
N ILE A 147 -19.21 -11.75 5.56
CA ILE A 147 -20.00 -12.59 6.48
C ILE A 147 -19.56 -12.40 7.94
N GLY A 148 -20.27 -13.00 8.90
CA GLY A 148 -19.90 -12.95 10.33
C GLY A 148 -20.16 -11.60 11.03
N VAL A 149 -21.12 -10.82 10.54
CA VAL A 149 -21.44 -9.47 11.07
C VAL A 149 -22.75 -9.44 11.86
N ALA A 150 -23.68 -10.38 11.61
CA ALA A 150 -24.93 -10.49 12.35
C ALA A 150 -24.73 -11.31 13.64
N ALA A 151 -25.48 -10.98 14.69
CA ALA A 151 -25.56 -11.81 15.89
C ALA A 151 -26.09 -13.20 15.50
N ILE A 152 -25.51 -14.25 16.08
CA ILE A 152 -26.11 -15.57 16.08
C ILE A 152 -27.32 -15.44 17.02
N GLY A 153 -28.52 -15.39 16.44
CA GLY A 153 -29.77 -15.33 17.19
C GLY A 153 -29.99 -16.58 18.04
#